data_AF-A0A3A8F461-F1
#
_entry.id   AF-A0A3A8F461-F1
#
_cell.length_a   1.000
_cell.length_b   1.000
_cell.length_c   1.000
_cell.angle_alpha   90.00
_cell.angle_beta   90.00
_cell.angle_gamma   90.00
#
_symmetry.space_group_name_H-M   'P 1'
#
loop_
_entity.id
_entity.type
_entity.pdbx_description
1 polymer ?
#
loop_
_entity_poly.entity_id
_entity_poly.type
_entity_poly.pdbx_seq_one_letter_code
_entity_poly.pdbx_strand_id
1 'polypeptide(L)'
;MSVDNLEQKIAKQEERLRQLKEQKKAAIVREKKKVSDQHRKDDTRRKILLGAWALNKLKNDESFKQQLADFEQFLNTENKTEEN
;
A
#
# COMPACT_ATOMS: atom_id res chain seq x y z
N MET A 1 0.64 7.76 54.48
CA MET A 1 0.10 6.96 53.36
C MET A 1 0.79 5.61 53.41
N SER A 2 0.05 4.50 53.52
CA SER A 2 0.66 3.16 53.57
C SER A 2 1.30 2.82 52.23
N VAL A 3 2.44 2.14 52.27
CA VAL A 3 3.20 1.71 51.09
C VAL A 3 2.31 0.89 50.13
N ASP A 4 1.38 0.10 50.69
CA ASP A 4 0.43 -0.72 49.94
C ASP A 4 -0.51 0.11 49.03
N ASN A 5 -0.87 1.33 49.45
CA ASN A 5 -1.72 2.23 48.66
C ASN A 5 -0.98 2.77 47.43
N LEU A 6 0.34 2.97 47.55
CA LEU A 6 1.18 3.39 46.43
C LEU A 6 1.38 2.23 45.45
N GLU A 7 1.63 1.01 45.93
CA GLU A 7 1.75 -0.18 45.07
C GLU A 7 0.48 -0.47 44.27
N GLN A 8 -0.70 -0.39 44.89
CA GLN A 8 -1.98 -0.54 44.18
C GLN A 8 -2.19 0.53 43.10
N LYS A 9 -1.76 1.78 43.36
CA LYS A 9 -1.83 2.85 42.35
C LYS A 9 -0.86 2.59 41.19
N ILE A 10 0.35 2.10 41.48
CA ILE A 10 1.34 1.75 40.46
C ILE A 10 0.79 0.62 39.58
N ALA A 11 0.31 -0.48 40.16
CA ALA A 11 -0.25 -1.61 39.42
C ALA A 11 -1.42 -1.19 38.50
N LYS A 12 -2.33 -0.33 38.99
CA LYS A 12 -3.44 0.19 38.19
C LYS A 12 -2.97 1.09 37.04
N GLN A 13 -1.90 1.84 37.24
CA GLN A 13 -1.31 2.66 36.17
C GLN A 13 -0.60 1.79 35.12
N GLU A 14 0.10 0.74 35.55
CA GLU A 14 0.75 -0.21 34.64
C GLU A 14 -0.26 -0.97 33.77
N GLU A 15 -1.38 -1.40 34.35
CA GLU A 15 -2.45 -2.06 33.61
C GLU A 15 -3.08 -1.12 32.57
N ARG A 16 -3.37 0.14 32.95
CA ARG A 16 -3.84 1.18 32.02
C ARG A 16 -2.83 1.46 30.91
N LEU A 17 -1.54 1.51 31.25
CA LEU A 17 -0.48 1.72 30.27
C LEU A 17 -0.43 0.56 29.27
N ARG A 18 -0.60 -0.69 29.74
CA ARG A 18 -0.64 -1.87 28.89
C ARG A 18 -1.81 -1.82 27.91
N GLN A 19 -3.01 -1.50 28.40
CA GLN A 19 -4.20 -1.34 27.55
C GLN A 19 -4.02 -0.25 26.49
N LEU A 20 -3.49 0.92 26.86
CA LEU A 20 -3.23 2.01 25.92
C LEU A 20 -2.18 1.64 24.86
N LYS A 21 -1.12 0.91 25.23
CA LYS A 21 -0.12 0.41 24.27
C LYS A 21 -0.75 -0.54 23.26
N GLU A 22 -1.67 -1.40 23.69
CA GLU A 22 -2.36 -2.35 22.82
C GLU A 22 -3.34 -1.65 21.87
N GLN A 23 -4.09 -0.67 22.37
CA GLN A 23 -4.93 0.20 21.54
C GLN A 23 -4.12 0.97 20.49
N LYS A 24 -2.95 1.51 20.87
CA LYS A 24 -2.03 2.20 19.94
C LYS A 24 -1.53 1.25 18.85
N LYS A 25 -1.14 0.03 19.19
CA LYS A 25 -0.72 -0.98 18.20
C LYS A 25 -1.85 -1.29 17.22
N ALA A 26 -3.07 -1.50 17.71
CA ALA A 26 -4.23 -1.76 16.87
C ALA A 26 -4.53 -0.58 15.92
N ALA A 27 -4.42 0.67 16.39
CA ALA A 27 -4.59 1.86 15.58
C ALA A 27 -3.55 1.96 14.46
N ILE A 28 -2.27 1.75 14.77
CA ILE A 28 -1.18 1.78 13.78
C ILE A 28 -1.39 0.72 12.69
N VAL A 29 -1.79 -0.50 13.06
CA VAL A 29 -2.07 -1.56 12.07
C VAL A 29 -3.22 -1.16 11.14
N ARG A 30 -4.29 -0.56 11.69
CA ARG A 30 -5.41 -0.05 10.89
C ARG A 30 -4.99 1.07 9.94
N GLU A 31 -4.16 2.00 10.38
CA GLU A 31 -3.64 3.08 9.52
C GLU A 31 -2.76 2.54 8.40
N LYS A 32 -1.81 1.64 8.72
CA LYS A 32 -0.97 0.99 7.70
C LYS A 32 -1.80 0.26 6.66
N LYS A 33 -2.86 -0.45 7.08
CA LYS A 33 -3.77 -1.13 6.16
C LYS A 33 -4.49 -0.14 5.25
N LYS A 34 -5.03 0.95 5.79
CA LYS A 34 -5.68 2.01 4.99
C LYS A 34 -4.74 2.62 3.95
N VAL A 35 -3.50 2.91 4.33
CA VAL A 35 -2.50 3.47 3.40
C VAL A 35 -2.16 2.46 2.31
N SER A 36 -1.98 1.18 2.65
CA SER A 36 -1.71 0.12 1.66
C SER A 36 -2.87 -0.06 0.69
N ASP A 37 -4.11 -0.07 1.19
CA ASP A 37 -5.32 -0.19 0.36
C ASP A 37 -5.46 1.03 -0.55
N GLN A 38 -5.18 2.24 -0.06
CA GLN A 38 -5.19 3.45 -0.86
C GLN A 38 -4.13 3.41 -1.96
N HIS A 39 -2.90 3.00 -1.62
CA HIS A 39 -1.82 2.85 -2.59
C HIS A 39 -2.17 1.84 -3.70
N ARG A 40 -2.81 0.71 -3.36
CA ARG A 40 -3.29 -0.27 -4.36
C ARG A 40 -4.36 0.31 -5.28
N LYS A 41 -5.29 1.10 -4.74
CA LYS A 41 -6.31 1.80 -5.53
C LYS A 41 -5.68 2.82 -6.47
N ASP A 42 -4.73 3.60 -5.97
CA ASP A 42 -4.04 4.62 -6.76
C ASP A 42 -3.17 4.00 -7.86
N ASP A 43 -2.47 2.91 -7.57
CA ASP A 43 -1.70 2.14 -8.55
C ASP A 43 -2.61 1.52 -9.64
N THR A 44 -3.72 0.91 -9.24
CA THR A 44 -4.72 0.39 -10.19
C THR A 44 -5.28 1.49 -11.07
N ARG A 45 -5.63 2.64 -10.49
CA ARG A 45 -6.12 3.80 -11.22
C ARG A 45 -5.08 4.32 -12.20
N ARG A 46 -3.81 4.41 -11.78
CA ARG A 46 -2.71 4.84 -12.64
C ARG A 46 -2.53 3.89 -13.83
N LYS A 47 -2.56 2.57 -13.60
CA LYS A 47 -2.47 1.55 -14.66
C LYS A 47 -3.59 1.66 -15.67
N ILE A 48 -4.84 1.81 -15.21
CA ILE A 48 -6.01 2.00 -16.08
C ILE A 48 -5.88 3.28 -16.91
N LEU A 49 -5.54 4.40 -16.26
CA LEU A 49 -5.40 5.69 -16.95
C LEU A 49 -4.25 5.69 -17.95
N LEU A 50 -3.14 5.04 -17.63
CA LEU A 50 -2.00 4.89 -18.54
C LEU A 50 -2.40 4.08 -19.78
N GLY A 51 -3.13 2.98 -19.60
CA GLY A 51 -3.67 2.20 -20.71
C GLY A 51 -4.63 3.02 -21.58
N ALA A 52 -5.56 3.75 -20.97
CA ALA A 52 -6.50 4.62 -21.68
C ALA A 52 -5.76 5.72 -22.47
N TRP A 53 -4.72 6.32 -21.88
CA TRP A 53 -3.89 7.33 -22.53
C TRP A 53 -3.10 6.74 -23.69
N ALA A 54 -2.48 5.58 -23.53
CA ALA A 54 -1.73 4.90 -24.58
C ALA A 54 -2.62 4.54 -25.78
N LEU A 55 -3.82 4.01 -25.52
CA LEU A 55 -4.83 3.73 -26.56
C LEU A 55 -5.29 4.99 -27.29
N ASN A 56 -5.40 6.12 -26.59
CA ASN A 56 -5.72 7.41 -27.20
C ASN A 56 -4.57 7.91 -28.09
N LYS A 57 -3.33 7.82 -27.61
CA LYS A 57 -2.12 8.16 -28.35
C LYS A 57 -1.99 7.34 -29.63
N LEU A 58 -2.20 6.03 -29.58
CA LEU A 58 -2.21 5.14 -30.75
C LEU A 58 -3.19 5.54 -31.85
N LYS A 59 -4.37 6.03 -31.47
CA LYS A 59 -5.40 6.45 -32.43
C LYS A 59 -5.04 7.75 -33.15
N ASN A 60 -4.28 8.62 -32.50
CA ASN A 60 -4.06 9.99 -32.93
C ASN A 60 -2.62 10.25 -33.45
N ASP A 61 -1.69 9.33 -33.24
CA ASP A 61 -0.26 9.53 -33.50
C ASP A 61 0.38 8.26 -34.07
N GLU A 62 0.68 8.26 -35.39
CA GLU A 62 1.32 7.12 -36.06
C GLU A 62 2.75 6.86 -35.57
N SER A 63 3.47 7.89 -35.09
CA SER A 63 4.84 7.73 -34.57
C SER A 63 4.88 6.90 -33.28
N PHE A 64 3.77 6.86 -32.56
CA PHE A 64 3.64 6.11 -31.32
C PHE A 64 3.52 4.58 -31.56
N LYS A 65 3.23 4.15 -32.80
CA LYS A 65 3.19 2.72 -33.16
C LYS A 65 4.54 2.02 -32.99
N GLN A 66 5.65 2.71 -33.26
CA GLN A 66 7.00 2.16 -33.07
C GLN A 66 7.31 1.97 -31.58
N GLN A 67 6.96 2.95 -30.74
CA GLN A 67 7.13 2.85 -29.29
C GLN A 67 6.26 1.75 -28.67
N LEU A 68 5.08 1.47 -29.25
CA LEU A 68 4.25 0.35 -28.84
C LEU A 68 4.92 -0.99 -29.15
N ALA A 69 5.56 -1.14 -30.32
CA ALA A 69 6.25 -2.38 -30.69
C ALA A 69 7.38 -2.72 -29.71
N ASP A 70 8.17 -1.72 -29.30
CA ASP A 70 9.21 -1.89 -28.26
C ASP A 70 8.61 -2.32 -26.92
N PHE A 71 7.43 -1.76 -26.56
CA PHE A 71 6.71 -2.14 -25.35
C PHE A 71 6.13 -3.56 -25.42
N GLU A 72 5.59 -3.98 -26.56
CA GLU A 72 5.12 -5.35 -26.79
C GLU A 72 6.27 -6.35 -26.72
N GLN A 73 7.44 -5.99 -27.26
CA GLN A 73 8.63 -6.81 -27.11
C GLN A 73 9.02 -6.97 -25.63
N PHE A 74 9.06 -5.86 -24.87
CA PHE A 74 9.30 -5.90 -23.42
C PHE A 74 8.33 -6.85 -22.70
N LEU A 75 7.01 -6.71 -22.93
CA LEU A 75 5.99 -7.59 -22.35
C LEU A 75 6.22 -9.07 -22.69
N ASN A 76 6.59 -9.38 -23.94
CA ASN A 76 6.89 -10.74 -24.36
C ASN A 76 8.15 -11.34 -23.70
N THR A 77 9.10 -10.51 -23.27
CA THR A 77 10.29 -10.96 -22.54
C THR A 77 9.98 -11.23 -21.06
N GLU A 78 9.23 -10.35 -20.40
CA GLU A 78 8.82 -10.53 -19.00
C GLU A 78 7.92 -11.76 -18.82
N ASN A 79 6.91 -11.94 -19.69
CA ASN A 79 6.00 -13.10 -19.62
C ASN A 79 6.73 -14.46 -19.78
N LYS A 80 7.84 -14.51 -20.53
CA LYS A 80 8.66 -15.73 -20.68
C LYS A 80 9.54 -16.02 -19.48
N THR A 81 9.76 -15.04 -18.61
CA THR A 81 10.61 -15.18 -17.42
C THR A 81 9.83 -15.76 -16.24
N GLU A 82 8.49 -15.68 -16.27
CA GLU A 82 7.60 -16.26 -15.25
C GLU A 82 7.26 -17.75 -15.49
N GLU A 83 7.66 -18.34 -16.63
CA GLU A 83 7.39 -19.74 -17.01
C GLU A 83 8.49 -20.76 -16.59
N ASN A 84 9.49 -20.37 -15.79
CA ASN A 84 10.55 -21.28 -15.29
C ASN A 84 10.46 -21.56 -13.79
#